data_AF-A0A813L4R7-F1
#
_entry.id   AF-A0A813L4R7-F1
#
_cell.length_a   1.000
_cell.length_b   1.000
_cell.length_c   1.000
_cell.angle_alpha   90.00
_cell.angle_beta   90.00
_cell.angle_gamma   90.00
#
_symmetry.space_group_name_H-M   'P 1'
#
loop_
_entity.id
_entity.type
_entity.pdbx_description
1 polymer ?
#
loop_
_entity_poly.entity_id
_entity_poly.type
_entity_poly.pdbx_seq_one_letter_code
_entity_poly.pdbx_strand_id
1 'polypeptide(L)'
;MLRMERAGLPCRYPHSSHVYHTLASKSWTAHLSALPAFRVPPTCRISAAAVVAGAGAAAAAASQVLANCPMEGYPSATLGSGFVAKLGFSWNAADVRAAASEAELAAALDSLLLQSPAGRGRHTHGHALVQRRIEGILCEPSLFLVEGQVVETRFVTEVLAKTSSFRTMSETEAFERLFQGDHAQFDAVVQEMRRLAELLLRWLVADGGEVPAFVRLDFIVARRGQGNNSNKNNNNNNNSSGSSLEVWTNEVCEMGGGLCGLSGGRAVPFQALLRSCLSALPAGNSNHSNSDKNNNSDNNNSNNNSNNNKNNNKNNNNDSDMIVSTREPAAMLGSRLPAGTAVFVFFRMTQQLCAKEQRLAVEPKLGSRRVGVSDGWLPATVAEDFDPSHLQAADATTWVALRHAHGTWADIEGNTADPPSGAGGVYRAHPRDLSLSLPPSPEFSFLVVRQGGKSAAKVSDSLWFSCGSIARIFEAVKQRFGTRYEATTVFVETSADLVSISAPWVSTALRGQAKLGAYFLCPSLDVAPLEPSYTEEAALLALLGRMESVGVQTWFPNRACQYATLTQKSWSAQLSFLPQLRLPAGTRVPR
;
A
#
# COMPACT_ATOMS: atom_id res chain seq x y z
N MET A 1 -6.71 18.49 8.32
CA MET A 1 -6.93 17.52 9.42
C MET A 1 -5.65 17.21 10.17
N LEU A 2 -4.69 16.43 9.66
CA LEU A 2 -3.45 16.09 10.40
C LEU A 2 -2.68 17.29 10.99
N ARG A 3 -2.53 18.39 10.24
CA ARG A 3 -1.89 19.62 10.74
C ARG A 3 -2.65 20.26 11.92
N MET A 4 -3.98 20.14 11.93
CA MET A 4 -4.85 20.65 12.99
C MET A 4 -4.72 19.77 14.24
N GLU A 5 -4.79 18.44 14.10
CA GLU A 5 -4.61 17.51 15.21
C GLU A 5 -3.24 17.68 15.88
N ARG A 6 -2.16 17.81 15.08
CA ARG A 6 -0.81 18.10 15.60
C ARG A 6 -0.72 19.43 16.36
N ALA A 7 -1.61 20.38 16.09
CA ALA A 7 -1.70 21.64 16.81
C ALA A 7 -2.60 21.55 18.05
N GLY A 8 -3.04 20.35 18.44
CA GLY A 8 -3.97 20.13 19.55
C GLY A 8 -5.43 20.43 19.21
N LEU A 9 -5.78 20.66 17.93
CA LEU A 9 -7.15 20.91 17.50
C LEU A 9 -7.81 19.58 17.12
N PRO A 10 -8.81 19.08 17.89
CA PRO A 10 -9.43 17.80 17.61
C PRO A 10 -10.20 17.86 16.28
N CYS A 11 -9.91 16.93 15.37
CA CYS A 11 -10.74 16.71 14.18
C CYS A 11 -11.81 15.68 14.52
N ARG A 12 -13.04 16.13 14.81
CA ARG A 12 -14.19 15.26 15.11
C ARG A 12 -15.18 15.16 13.97
N TYR A 13 -15.09 16.05 12.97
CA TYR A 13 -15.94 16.02 11.80
C TYR A 13 -15.12 15.94 10.51
N PRO A 14 -15.46 15.00 9.61
CA PRO A 14 -16.44 13.94 9.85
C PRO A 14 -15.94 12.88 10.85
N HIS A 15 -14.63 12.68 10.94
CA HIS A 15 -13.95 11.78 11.89
C HIS A 15 -12.55 12.31 12.22
N SER A 16 -11.81 11.62 13.10
CA SER A 16 -10.36 11.83 13.23
C SER A 16 -9.66 11.62 11.88
N SER A 17 -8.52 12.27 11.67
CA SER A 17 -7.85 12.31 10.37
C SER A 17 -7.51 10.93 9.84
N HIS A 18 -7.15 10.00 10.72
CA HIS A 18 -6.88 8.61 10.37
C HIS A 18 -8.15 7.88 9.94
N VAL A 19 -9.23 7.91 10.75
CA VAL A 19 -10.48 7.24 10.40
C VAL A 19 -11.03 7.82 9.09
N TYR A 20 -11.01 9.15 8.94
CA TYR A 20 -11.38 9.81 7.70
C TYR A 20 -10.56 9.32 6.52
N HIS A 21 -9.24 9.21 6.68
CA HIS A 21 -8.37 8.67 5.63
C HIS A 21 -8.71 7.21 5.29
N THR A 22 -8.94 6.34 6.29
CA THR A 22 -9.35 4.95 6.10
C THR A 22 -10.65 4.85 5.30
N LEU A 23 -11.65 5.66 5.65
CA LEU A 23 -12.96 5.68 4.99
C LEU A 23 -12.88 6.29 3.59
N ALA A 24 -12.31 7.49 3.45
CA ALA A 24 -12.18 8.21 2.19
C ALA A 24 -11.37 7.40 1.15
N SER A 25 -10.27 6.75 1.58
CA SER A 25 -9.48 5.87 0.72
C SER A 25 -10.23 4.61 0.28
N LYS A 26 -11.36 4.29 0.92
CA LYS A 26 -12.12 3.03 0.76
C LYS A 26 -11.29 1.78 1.03
N SER A 27 -10.12 1.95 1.63
CA SER A 27 -9.12 0.89 1.81
C SER A 27 -9.63 -0.20 2.77
N TRP A 28 -10.51 0.15 3.70
CA TRP A 28 -11.19 -0.76 4.60
C TRP A 28 -11.93 -1.89 3.88
N THR A 29 -12.46 -1.66 2.68
CA THR A 29 -13.24 -2.67 1.93
C THR A 29 -12.43 -3.93 1.66
N ALA A 30 -11.18 -3.78 1.19
CA ALA A 30 -10.28 -4.90 0.94
C ALA A 30 -9.86 -5.64 2.21
N HIS A 31 -9.83 -4.97 3.37
CA HIS A 31 -9.52 -5.60 4.65
C HIS A 31 -10.74 -6.38 5.18
N LEU A 32 -11.90 -5.73 5.23
CA LEU A 32 -13.11 -6.34 5.77
C LEU A 32 -13.75 -7.36 4.83
N SER A 33 -13.44 -7.34 3.53
CA SER A 33 -13.87 -8.38 2.58
C SER A 33 -13.13 -9.71 2.74
N ALA A 34 -12.18 -9.82 3.65
CA ALA A 34 -11.61 -11.11 4.07
C ALA A 34 -12.40 -11.72 5.24
N LEU A 35 -13.42 -11.02 5.75
CA LEU A 35 -14.17 -11.36 6.96
C LEU A 35 -15.65 -11.50 6.61
N PRO A 36 -16.14 -12.73 6.34
CA PRO A 36 -17.52 -12.95 5.89
C PRO A 36 -18.60 -12.33 6.79
N ALA A 37 -18.32 -12.20 8.09
CA ALA A 37 -19.23 -11.60 9.09
C ALA A 37 -19.65 -10.15 8.76
N PHE A 38 -18.81 -9.40 8.05
CA PHE A 38 -19.07 -8.01 7.65
C PHE A 38 -19.84 -7.89 6.33
N ARG A 39 -20.06 -9.00 5.60
CA ARG A 39 -20.76 -9.01 4.30
C ARG A 39 -20.25 -7.93 3.34
N VAL A 40 -18.95 -7.64 3.35
CA VAL A 40 -18.32 -6.77 2.36
C VAL A 40 -17.98 -7.62 1.14
N PRO A 41 -18.40 -7.26 -0.08
CA PRO A 41 -18.12 -8.07 -1.26
C PRO A 41 -16.61 -8.29 -1.44
N PRO A 42 -16.17 -9.48 -1.91
CA PRO A 42 -14.75 -9.76 -2.15
C PRO A 42 -14.08 -8.63 -2.92
N THR A 43 -13.04 -8.04 -2.33
CA THR A 43 -12.37 -6.84 -2.86
C THR A 43 -10.85 -7.00 -2.78
N CYS A 44 -10.14 -6.61 -3.84
CA CYS A 44 -8.69 -6.56 -3.87
C CYS A 44 -8.19 -5.17 -4.29
N ARG A 45 -6.89 -4.89 -4.08
CA ARG A 45 -6.23 -3.64 -4.49
C ARG A 45 -5.29 -3.88 -5.67
N ILE A 46 -5.36 -3.00 -6.66
CA ILE A 46 -4.50 -3.04 -7.85
C ILE A 46 -3.69 -1.75 -7.91
N SER A 47 -2.37 -1.86 -7.90
CA SER A 47 -1.48 -0.69 -7.93
C SER A 47 -1.46 -0.02 -9.30
N ALA A 48 -1.28 1.30 -9.33
CA ALA A 48 -1.09 2.07 -10.55
C ALA A 48 0.09 1.52 -11.35
N ALA A 49 1.17 1.11 -10.69
CA ALA A 49 2.34 0.53 -11.36
C ALA A 49 2.00 -0.74 -12.15
N ALA A 50 1.11 -1.60 -11.63
CA ALA A 50 0.66 -2.79 -12.35
C ALA A 50 -0.14 -2.42 -13.60
N VAL A 51 -0.98 -1.38 -13.51
CA VAL A 51 -1.77 -0.89 -14.65
C VAL A 51 -0.90 -0.21 -15.70
N VAL A 52 0.09 0.60 -15.29
CA VAL A 52 1.10 1.19 -16.19
C VAL A 52 1.90 0.12 -16.92
N ALA A 53 2.25 -0.97 -16.23
CA ALA A 53 2.96 -2.10 -16.86
C ALA A 53 2.05 -2.89 -17.83
N GLY A 54 0.74 -2.95 -17.55
CA GLY A 54 -0.25 -3.52 -18.46
C GLY A 54 -1.61 -3.72 -17.79
N ALA A 55 -2.60 -2.90 -18.17
CA ALA A 55 -3.95 -2.94 -17.61
C ALA A 55 -4.63 -4.33 -17.76
N GLY A 56 -4.42 -5.02 -18.89
CA GLY A 56 -4.96 -6.38 -19.11
C GLY A 56 -4.40 -7.41 -18.12
N ALA A 57 -3.08 -7.43 -17.93
CA ALA A 57 -2.45 -8.32 -16.94
C ALA A 57 -2.89 -7.97 -15.50
N ALA A 58 -3.05 -6.68 -15.20
CA ALA A 58 -3.54 -6.23 -13.90
C ALA A 58 -5.00 -6.67 -13.64
N ALA A 59 -5.87 -6.60 -14.65
CA ALA A 59 -7.26 -7.07 -14.56
C ALA A 59 -7.34 -8.59 -14.38
N ALA A 60 -6.56 -9.37 -15.15
CA ALA A 60 -6.48 -10.82 -15.01
C ALA A 60 -5.98 -11.23 -13.61
N ALA A 61 -4.95 -10.56 -13.09
CA ALA A 61 -4.48 -10.79 -11.73
C ALA A 61 -5.54 -10.45 -10.68
N ALA A 62 -6.30 -9.36 -10.86
CA ALA A 62 -7.40 -8.99 -9.98
C ALA A 62 -8.50 -10.07 -9.97
N SER A 63 -8.90 -10.52 -11.16
CA SER A 63 -9.88 -11.60 -11.37
C SER A 63 -9.43 -12.89 -10.68
N GLN A 64 -8.19 -13.31 -10.88
CA GLN A 64 -7.62 -14.49 -10.24
C GLN A 64 -7.61 -14.39 -8.71
N VAL A 65 -7.21 -13.25 -8.14
CA VAL A 65 -7.25 -13.02 -6.69
C VAL A 65 -8.67 -13.13 -6.15
N LEU A 66 -9.64 -12.53 -6.85
CA LEU A 66 -11.05 -12.60 -6.46
C LEU A 66 -11.67 -13.98 -6.67
N ALA A 67 -11.19 -14.75 -7.66
CA ALA A 67 -11.58 -16.15 -7.89
C ALA A 67 -11.12 -17.06 -6.75
N ASN A 68 -9.92 -16.80 -6.22
CA ASN A 68 -9.30 -17.57 -5.13
C ASN A 68 -9.70 -17.10 -3.73
N CYS A 69 -10.45 -16.00 -3.61
CA CYS A 69 -10.92 -15.52 -2.32
C CYS A 69 -11.87 -16.58 -1.71
N PRO A 70 -11.64 -17.04 -0.46
CA PRO A 70 -12.49 -18.03 0.15
C PRO A 70 -13.92 -17.49 0.26
N MET A 71 -14.83 -18.18 -0.41
CA MET A 71 -16.26 -17.84 -0.43
C MET A 71 -17.02 -18.48 0.74
N GLU A 72 -16.33 -19.24 1.59
CA GLU A 72 -16.94 -19.86 2.76
C GLU A 72 -17.48 -18.78 3.71
N GLY A 73 -18.76 -18.88 4.06
CA GLY A 73 -19.48 -17.87 4.84
C GLY A 73 -20.03 -16.69 4.03
N TYR A 74 -19.69 -16.57 2.74
CA TYR A 74 -20.30 -15.58 1.85
C TYR A 74 -21.61 -16.08 1.25
N PRO A 75 -22.61 -15.22 1.09
CA PRO A 75 -23.75 -15.52 0.24
C PRO A 75 -23.28 -15.65 -1.21
N SER A 76 -23.24 -16.87 -1.74
CA SER A 76 -22.69 -17.13 -3.08
C SER A 76 -23.62 -16.67 -4.21
N ALA A 77 -24.92 -16.57 -3.93
CA ALA A 77 -25.93 -16.59 -4.98
C ALA A 77 -26.31 -15.21 -5.56
N THR A 78 -25.82 -14.10 -4.99
CA THR A 78 -25.94 -12.75 -5.56
C THR A 78 -24.63 -12.21 -6.11
N LEU A 79 -23.52 -12.94 -6.00
CA LEU A 79 -22.24 -12.51 -6.57
C LEU A 79 -22.18 -12.86 -8.05
N GLY A 80 -22.14 -11.83 -8.89
CA GLY A 80 -22.03 -11.97 -10.33
C GLY A 80 -20.61 -12.34 -10.78
N SER A 81 -20.49 -12.60 -12.08
CA SER A 81 -19.20 -12.71 -12.77
C SER A 81 -18.55 -11.36 -13.06
N GLY A 82 -19.29 -10.25 -12.89
CA GLY A 82 -18.81 -8.90 -13.12
C GLY A 82 -17.97 -8.35 -11.97
N PHE A 83 -17.40 -7.17 -12.23
CA PHE A 83 -16.55 -6.42 -11.33
C PHE A 83 -17.04 -4.97 -11.17
N VAL A 84 -16.61 -4.34 -10.09
CA VAL A 84 -16.69 -2.90 -9.88
C VAL A 84 -15.31 -2.39 -9.51
N ALA A 85 -14.78 -1.47 -10.31
CA ALA A 85 -13.53 -0.76 -10.05
C ALA A 85 -13.83 0.60 -9.41
N LYS A 86 -13.12 0.96 -8.34
CA LYS A 86 -13.34 2.18 -7.56
C LYS A 86 -12.01 2.89 -7.26
N LEU A 87 -11.99 4.22 -7.36
CA LEU A 87 -10.89 5.03 -6.85
C LEU A 87 -11.15 5.43 -5.38
N GLY A 88 -10.09 5.38 -4.56
CA GLY A 88 -10.10 6.02 -3.25
C GLY A 88 -10.17 7.54 -3.39
N PHE A 89 -10.64 8.24 -2.36
CA PHE A 89 -10.79 9.71 -2.32
C PHE A 89 -11.58 10.30 -3.49
N SER A 90 -12.53 9.53 -4.03
CA SER A 90 -13.55 9.99 -4.96
C SER A 90 -14.91 10.03 -4.28
N TRP A 91 -15.71 11.04 -4.63
CA TRP A 91 -17.06 11.27 -4.11
C TRP A 91 -18.13 11.16 -5.20
N ASN A 92 -19.40 11.05 -4.79
CA ASN A 92 -20.57 11.03 -5.67
C ASN A 92 -20.48 9.99 -6.79
N ALA A 93 -19.89 8.82 -6.49
CA ALA A 93 -19.64 7.74 -7.45
C ALA A 93 -18.88 8.16 -8.74
N ALA A 94 -18.21 9.32 -8.76
CA ALA A 94 -17.59 9.87 -9.97
C ALA A 94 -16.54 8.92 -10.58
N ASP A 95 -15.77 8.25 -9.72
CA ASP A 95 -14.69 7.34 -10.10
C ASP A 95 -15.01 5.88 -9.75
N VAL A 96 -16.27 5.48 -10.01
CA VAL A 96 -16.74 4.09 -9.95
C VAL A 96 -17.08 3.60 -11.37
N ARG A 97 -16.62 2.40 -11.73
CA ARG A 97 -16.86 1.78 -13.04
C ARG A 97 -17.28 0.32 -12.85
N ALA A 98 -18.42 -0.05 -13.40
CA ALA A 98 -18.79 -1.46 -13.53
C ALA A 98 -18.12 -2.07 -14.76
N ALA A 99 -17.75 -3.34 -14.67
CA ALA A 99 -17.19 -4.12 -15.77
C ALA A 99 -17.85 -5.52 -15.78
N ALA A 100 -18.30 -5.99 -16.93
CA ALA A 100 -18.88 -7.32 -17.09
C ALA A 100 -17.83 -8.41 -17.38
N SER A 101 -16.61 -8.01 -17.77
CA SER A 101 -15.52 -8.89 -18.18
C SER A 101 -14.15 -8.36 -17.76
N GLU A 102 -13.10 -9.18 -17.86
CA GLU A 102 -11.71 -8.75 -17.60
C GLU A 102 -11.24 -7.66 -18.57
N ALA A 103 -11.70 -7.69 -19.83
CA ALA A 103 -11.36 -6.67 -20.81
C ALA A 103 -11.97 -5.31 -20.46
N GLU A 104 -13.24 -5.29 -20.04
CA GLU A 104 -13.89 -4.07 -19.52
C GLU A 104 -13.25 -3.60 -18.22
N LEU A 105 -12.82 -4.52 -17.36
CA LEU A 105 -12.11 -4.18 -16.13
C LEU A 105 -10.75 -3.53 -16.43
N ALA A 106 -10.02 -4.04 -17.42
CA ALA A 106 -8.76 -3.43 -17.88
C ALA A 106 -8.99 -1.99 -18.37
N ALA A 107 -10.02 -1.76 -19.18
CA ALA A 107 -10.39 -0.43 -19.64
C ALA A 107 -10.81 0.50 -18.48
N ALA A 108 -11.54 -0.03 -17.50
CA ALA A 108 -11.92 0.71 -16.30
C ALA A 108 -10.69 1.11 -15.46
N LEU A 109 -9.74 0.21 -15.27
CA LEU A 109 -8.50 0.47 -14.53
C LEU A 109 -7.61 1.51 -15.24
N ASP A 110 -7.47 1.40 -16.56
CA ASP A 110 -6.76 2.38 -17.38
C ASP A 110 -7.41 3.77 -17.27
N SER A 111 -8.74 3.82 -17.40
CA SER A 111 -9.50 5.06 -17.25
C SER A 111 -9.33 5.69 -15.88
N LEU A 112 -9.47 4.93 -14.80
CA LEU A 112 -9.42 5.45 -13.43
C LEU A 112 -8.02 5.90 -13.00
N LEU A 113 -6.97 5.20 -13.43
CA LEU A 113 -5.60 5.43 -12.92
C LEU A 113 -4.71 6.22 -13.87
N LEU A 114 -4.93 6.11 -15.18
CA LEU A 114 -4.07 6.71 -16.20
C LEU A 114 -4.74 7.87 -16.94
N GLN A 115 -6.06 7.81 -17.15
CA GLN A 115 -6.81 8.85 -17.86
C GLN A 115 -7.46 9.82 -16.88
N SER A 116 -6.75 10.90 -16.54
CA SER A 116 -7.43 12.00 -15.84
C SER A 116 -8.36 12.74 -16.82
N PRO A 117 -9.62 13.03 -16.46
CA PRO A 117 -10.47 13.92 -17.24
C PRO A 117 -9.73 15.23 -17.50
N ALA A 118 -9.75 15.72 -18.75
CA ALA A 118 -9.01 16.90 -19.18
C ALA A 118 -9.14 18.04 -18.15
N GLY A 119 -8.01 18.39 -17.51
CA GLY A 119 -7.93 19.46 -16.50
C GLY A 119 -7.85 19.02 -15.04
N ARG A 120 -8.03 17.73 -14.67
CA ARG A 120 -7.95 17.29 -13.26
C ARG A 120 -6.55 16.88 -12.77
N GLY A 121 -5.54 16.89 -13.65
CA GLY A 121 -4.20 16.40 -13.34
C GLY A 121 -4.17 14.88 -13.12
N ARG A 122 -3.06 14.22 -13.41
CA ARG A 122 -2.96 12.76 -13.21
C ARG A 122 -3.26 12.44 -11.74
N HIS A 123 -4.22 11.54 -11.47
CA HIS A 123 -4.55 11.16 -10.10
C HIS A 123 -3.28 10.67 -9.40
N THR A 124 -2.99 11.21 -8.22
CA THR A 124 -1.83 10.79 -7.42
C THR A 124 -2.10 9.52 -6.62
N HIS A 125 -3.25 8.88 -6.83
CA HIS A 125 -3.61 7.64 -6.16
C HIS A 125 -2.78 6.48 -6.72
N GLY A 126 -2.00 5.85 -5.86
CA GLY A 126 -1.15 4.71 -6.25
C GLY A 126 -1.92 3.40 -6.49
N HIS A 127 -3.25 3.37 -6.36
CA HIS A 127 -4.04 2.14 -6.54
C HIS A 127 -5.52 2.39 -6.82
N ALA A 128 -6.19 1.38 -7.38
CA ALA A 128 -7.64 1.22 -7.45
C ALA A 128 -8.10 0.00 -6.63
N LEU A 129 -9.37 -0.02 -6.27
CA LEU A 129 -10.04 -1.17 -5.64
C LEU A 129 -10.84 -1.91 -6.71
N VAL A 130 -10.74 -3.23 -6.75
CA VAL A 130 -11.55 -4.09 -7.62
C VAL A 130 -12.37 -5.01 -6.74
N GLN A 131 -13.68 -4.96 -6.92
CA GLN A 131 -14.67 -5.66 -6.11
C GLN A 131 -15.53 -6.57 -7.01
N ARG A 132 -15.93 -7.75 -6.53
CA ARG A 132 -16.95 -8.56 -7.22
C ARG A 132 -18.29 -7.83 -7.23
N ARG A 133 -18.97 -7.82 -8.38
CA ARG A 133 -20.27 -7.15 -8.54
C ARG A 133 -21.38 -7.95 -7.84
N ILE A 134 -22.25 -7.26 -7.12
CA ILE A 134 -23.51 -7.82 -6.62
C ILE A 134 -24.57 -7.67 -7.72
N GLU A 135 -25.26 -8.76 -8.05
CA GLU A 135 -26.36 -8.81 -9.01
C GLU A 135 -27.71 -8.83 -8.31
N GLY A 136 -28.78 -8.51 -9.06
CA GLY A 136 -30.14 -8.59 -8.53
C GLY A 136 -30.42 -7.57 -7.42
N ILE A 137 -29.75 -6.42 -7.45
CA ILE A 137 -29.93 -5.33 -6.49
C ILE A 137 -31.39 -4.88 -6.50
N LEU A 138 -32.03 -4.96 -5.34
CA LEU A 138 -33.39 -4.50 -5.09
C LEU A 138 -33.39 -3.03 -4.64
N CYS A 139 -32.51 -2.69 -3.70
CA CYS A 139 -32.34 -1.34 -3.18
C CYS A 139 -31.00 -1.19 -2.44
N GLU A 140 -30.64 0.05 -2.15
CA GLU A 140 -29.48 0.44 -1.35
C GLU A 140 -29.96 1.21 -0.12
N PRO A 141 -30.18 0.54 1.04
CA PRO A 141 -30.58 1.24 2.23
C PRO A 141 -29.40 1.85 2.98
N SER A 142 -29.67 2.95 3.67
CA SER A 142 -28.74 3.68 4.53
C SER A 142 -29.22 3.65 5.98
N LEU A 143 -28.31 3.36 6.91
CA LEU A 143 -28.50 3.59 8.35
C LEU A 143 -27.72 4.83 8.77
N PHE A 144 -28.40 5.74 9.47
CA PHE A 144 -27.80 6.92 10.06
C PHE A 144 -27.59 6.67 11.54
N LEU A 145 -26.34 6.75 11.99
CA LEU A 145 -25.97 6.56 13.38
C LEU A 145 -25.49 7.88 13.97
N VAL A 146 -25.95 8.20 15.17
CA VAL A 146 -25.54 9.36 15.97
C VAL A 146 -25.11 8.85 17.34
N GLU A 147 -23.87 9.14 17.73
CA GLU A 147 -23.29 8.64 18.99
C GLU A 147 -23.46 7.11 19.16
N GLY A 148 -23.31 6.38 18.04
CA GLY A 148 -23.44 4.92 18.00
C GLY A 148 -24.87 4.38 17.97
N GLN A 149 -25.90 5.23 17.98
CA GLN A 149 -27.31 4.82 17.95
C GLN A 149 -27.92 5.06 16.58
N VAL A 150 -28.67 4.09 16.06
CA VAL A 150 -29.43 4.26 14.80
C VAL A 150 -30.56 5.26 15.04
N VAL A 151 -30.53 6.37 14.31
CA VAL A 151 -31.56 7.43 14.40
C VAL A 151 -32.54 7.41 13.23
N GLU A 152 -32.12 6.89 12.07
CA GLU A 152 -32.96 6.82 10.88
C GLU A 152 -32.48 5.71 9.94
N THR A 153 -33.44 5.06 9.28
CA THR A 153 -33.20 4.15 8.15
C THR A 153 -33.83 4.75 6.91
N ARG A 154 -33.14 4.67 5.77
CA ARG A 154 -33.69 5.06 4.47
C ARG A 154 -33.43 4.01 3.43
N PHE A 155 -34.32 3.92 2.46
CA PHE A 155 -34.16 3.04 1.32
C PHE A 155 -34.03 3.87 0.05
N VAL A 156 -33.03 3.56 -0.77
CA VAL A 156 -32.85 4.19 -2.08
C VAL A 156 -32.96 3.10 -3.13
N THR A 157 -33.74 3.33 -4.18
CA THR A 157 -33.71 2.46 -5.37
C THR A 157 -32.84 3.09 -6.43
N GLU A 158 -31.79 2.37 -6.81
CA GLU A 158 -30.96 2.74 -7.95
C GLU A 158 -31.73 2.40 -9.24
N VAL A 159 -32.01 3.41 -10.07
CA VAL A 159 -32.28 3.18 -11.49
C VAL A 159 -30.91 3.24 -12.16
N LEU A 160 -30.27 2.08 -12.36
CA LEU A 160 -28.96 1.90 -13.02
C LEU A 160 -28.86 2.51 -14.45
N ALA A 161 -29.84 3.27 -14.92
CA ALA A 161 -29.86 3.96 -16.19
C ALA A 161 -29.78 5.48 -16.00
N LYS A 162 -28.56 6.02 -16.03
CA LYS A 162 -28.06 7.33 -16.51
C LYS A 162 -28.87 8.65 -16.37
N THR A 163 -30.08 8.69 -15.80
CA THR A 163 -30.94 9.89 -15.74
C THR A 163 -31.49 10.12 -14.32
N SER A 164 -30.60 10.56 -13.44
CA SER A 164 -30.80 11.67 -12.49
C SER A 164 -32.10 11.81 -11.66
N SER A 165 -32.54 10.78 -10.93
CA SER A 165 -33.14 11.01 -9.61
C SER A 165 -33.08 9.75 -8.74
N PHE A 166 -32.36 9.84 -7.63
CA PHE A 166 -32.45 8.82 -6.58
C PHE A 166 -33.80 9.00 -5.87
N ARG A 167 -34.67 8.00 -5.94
CA ARG A 167 -35.88 8.00 -5.11
C ARG A 167 -35.51 7.49 -3.72
N THR A 168 -35.63 8.38 -2.75
CA THR A 168 -35.51 8.04 -1.32
C THR A 168 -36.89 7.66 -0.79
N MET A 169 -36.96 6.58 -0.01
CA MET A 169 -38.19 6.03 0.56
C MET A 169 -38.06 5.87 2.07
N SER A 170 -39.17 6.04 2.79
CA SER A 170 -39.27 5.68 4.21
C SER A 170 -39.30 4.16 4.39
N GLU A 171 -39.16 3.68 5.63
CA GLU A 171 -39.33 2.27 5.97
C GLU A 171 -40.69 1.73 5.50
N THR A 172 -41.78 2.48 5.77
CA THR A 172 -43.15 2.11 5.37
C THR A 172 -43.31 2.02 3.86
N GLU A 173 -42.79 3.00 3.11
CA GLU A 173 -42.89 2.99 1.65
C GLU A 173 -42.06 1.86 1.05
N ALA A 174 -40.85 1.61 1.58
CA ALA A 174 -40.01 0.51 1.14
C ALA A 174 -40.71 -0.83 1.39
N PHE A 175 -41.27 -1.04 2.58
CA PHE A 175 -42.03 -2.22 2.95
C PHE A 175 -43.17 -2.51 1.97
N GLU A 176 -44.01 -1.52 1.68
CA GLU A 176 -45.13 -1.68 0.76
C GLU A 176 -44.67 -1.96 -0.68
N ARG A 177 -43.65 -1.25 -1.16
CA ARG A 177 -43.32 -1.22 -2.59
C ARG A 177 -42.22 -2.20 -3.00
N LEU A 178 -41.17 -2.34 -2.19
CA LEU A 178 -40.04 -3.23 -2.48
C LEU A 178 -40.23 -4.63 -1.93
N PHE A 179 -40.85 -4.74 -0.76
CA PHE A 179 -41.08 -5.99 -0.05
C PHE A 179 -42.52 -6.50 -0.22
N GLN A 180 -43.40 -5.75 -0.89
CA GLN A 180 -44.77 -6.16 -1.23
C GLN A 180 -45.61 -6.57 -0.02
N GLY A 181 -45.36 -5.96 1.14
CA GLY A 181 -46.04 -6.32 2.38
C GLY A 181 -45.51 -7.57 3.08
N ASP A 182 -44.42 -8.19 2.62
CA ASP A 182 -43.79 -9.34 3.28
C ASP A 182 -43.01 -8.89 4.53
N HIS A 183 -43.70 -8.93 5.68
CA HIS A 183 -43.13 -8.54 6.98
C HIS A 183 -41.91 -9.36 7.34
N ALA A 184 -41.94 -10.67 7.09
CA ALA A 184 -40.85 -11.56 7.49
C ALA A 184 -39.56 -11.22 6.73
N GLN A 185 -39.65 -10.95 5.42
CA GLN A 185 -38.48 -10.55 4.63
C GLN A 185 -37.97 -9.15 5.00
N PHE A 186 -38.87 -8.18 5.20
CA PHE A 186 -38.49 -6.83 5.58
C PHE A 186 -37.78 -6.81 6.94
N ASP A 187 -38.37 -7.47 7.95
CA ASP A 187 -37.80 -7.55 9.29
C ASP A 187 -36.45 -8.26 9.29
N ALA A 188 -36.29 -9.33 8.51
CA ALA A 188 -35.01 -10.03 8.36
C ALA A 188 -33.92 -9.14 7.75
N VAL A 189 -34.25 -8.35 6.72
CA VAL A 189 -33.31 -7.39 6.11
C VAL A 189 -32.90 -6.31 7.10
N VAL A 190 -33.87 -5.69 7.79
CA VAL A 190 -33.59 -4.64 8.79
C VAL A 190 -32.76 -5.19 9.95
N GLN A 191 -33.06 -6.40 10.42
CA GLN A 191 -32.30 -7.06 11.48
C GLN A 191 -30.85 -7.32 11.06
N GLU A 192 -30.62 -7.83 9.85
CA GLU A 192 -29.27 -8.06 9.34
C GLU A 192 -28.49 -6.75 9.14
N MET A 193 -29.13 -5.68 8.65
CA MET A 193 -28.53 -4.36 8.55
C MET A 193 -28.08 -3.84 9.93
N ARG A 194 -28.92 -3.98 10.97
CA ARG A 194 -28.57 -3.56 12.34
C ARG A 194 -27.41 -4.39 12.89
N ARG A 195 -27.41 -5.71 12.68
CA ARG A 195 -26.30 -6.59 13.07
C ARG A 195 -24.98 -6.15 12.42
N LEU A 196 -25.00 -5.84 11.11
CA LEU A 196 -23.83 -5.35 10.38
C LEU A 196 -23.39 -3.97 10.88
N ALA A 197 -24.34 -3.07 11.16
CA ALA A 197 -24.06 -1.75 11.71
C ALA A 197 -23.35 -1.83 13.07
N GLU A 198 -23.77 -2.72 13.96
CA GLU A 198 -23.10 -2.94 15.25
C GLU A 198 -21.65 -3.44 15.06
N LEU A 199 -21.41 -4.36 14.12
CA LEU A 199 -20.07 -4.85 13.82
C LEU A 199 -19.17 -3.73 13.26
N LEU A 200 -19.68 -2.96 12.31
CA LEU A 200 -18.97 -1.83 11.70
C LEU A 200 -18.68 -0.74 12.73
N LEU A 201 -19.62 -0.47 13.63
CA LEU A 201 -19.41 0.48 14.73
C LEU A 201 -18.31 0.01 15.69
N ARG A 202 -18.29 -1.28 16.08
CA ARG A 202 -17.20 -1.83 16.90
C ARG A 202 -15.84 -1.72 16.21
N TRP A 203 -15.79 -2.01 14.90
CA TRP A 203 -14.57 -1.83 14.11
C TRP A 203 -14.12 -0.35 14.08
N LEU A 204 -15.04 0.59 13.84
CA LEU A 204 -14.76 2.03 13.86
C LEU A 204 -14.26 2.52 15.21
N VAL A 205 -14.88 2.06 16.31
CA VAL A 205 -14.43 2.39 17.68
C VAL A 205 -13.03 1.84 17.95
N ALA A 206 -12.74 0.61 17.50
CA ALA A 206 -11.41 0.04 17.65
C ALA A 206 -10.34 0.81 16.85
N ASP A 207 -10.65 1.22 15.61
CA ASP A 207 -9.75 1.97 14.72
C ASP A 207 -9.59 3.45 15.13
N GLY A 208 -10.63 4.07 15.67
CA GLY A 208 -10.67 5.49 16.03
C GLY A 208 -10.40 5.80 17.50
N GLY A 209 -10.55 4.82 18.40
CA GLY A 209 -10.44 4.98 19.85
C GLY A 209 -11.68 5.58 20.52
N GLU A 210 -12.75 5.87 19.77
CA GLU A 210 -13.95 6.51 20.28
C GLU A 210 -15.18 6.22 19.42
N VAL A 211 -16.37 6.46 19.99
CA VAL A 211 -17.64 6.37 19.25
C VAL A 211 -17.77 7.59 18.33
N PRO A 212 -17.95 7.39 17.01
CA PRO A 212 -18.17 8.51 16.10
C PRO A 212 -19.42 9.31 16.49
N ALA A 213 -19.31 10.65 16.46
CA ALA A 213 -20.46 11.52 16.68
C ALA A 213 -21.57 11.26 15.65
N PHE A 214 -21.18 10.92 14.41
CA PHE A 214 -22.08 10.54 13.33
C PHE A 214 -21.39 9.58 12.36
N VAL A 215 -22.13 8.63 11.80
CA VAL A 215 -21.71 7.83 10.64
C VAL A 215 -22.93 7.42 9.81
N ARG A 216 -22.78 7.38 8.49
CA ARG A 216 -23.75 6.77 7.56
C ARG A 216 -23.20 5.46 7.04
N LEU A 217 -24.00 4.40 7.15
CA LEU A 217 -23.67 3.07 6.65
C LEU A 217 -24.63 2.72 5.53
N ASP A 218 -24.10 2.47 4.35
CA ASP A 218 -24.88 2.11 3.17
C ASP A 218 -24.72 0.61 2.89
N PHE A 219 -25.84 -0.02 2.55
CA PHE A 219 -25.95 -1.44 2.28
C PHE A 219 -26.51 -1.68 0.89
N ILE A 220 -26.38 -2.90 0.38
CA ILE A 220 -27.07 -3.39 -0.81
C ILE A 220 -27.98 -4.54 -0.38
N VAL A 221 -29.24 -4.48 -0.76
CA VAL A 221 -30.19 -5.59 -0.64
C VAL A 221 -30.36 -6.21 -2.01
N ALA A 222 -30.09 -7.50 -2.15
CA ALA A 222 -30.14 -8.21 -3.42
C ALA A 222 -31.03 -9.46 -3.37
N ARG A 223 -31.70 -9.77 -4.48
CA ARG A 223 -32.50 -10.99 -4.64
C ARG A 223 -31.62 -12.15 -5.10
N ARG A 224 -31.67 -13.25 -4.34
CA ARG A 224 -31.00 -14.49 -4.71
C ARG A 224 -31.52 -15.07 -6.03
N GLY A 225 -30.61 -15.40 -6.96
CA GLY A 225 -30.93 -16.22 -8.14
C GLY A 225 -31.57 -15.50 -9.34
N GLN A 226 -31.70 -14.17 -9.33
CA GLN A 226 -32.23 -13.42 -10.49
C GLN A 226 -31.17 -13.12 -11.57
N GLY A 227 -30.03 -13.82 -11.54
CA GLY A 227 -28.94 -13.60 -12.49
C GLY A 227 -29.30 -14.11 -13.90
N ASN A 228 -29.51 -13.17 -14.83
CA ASN A 228 -29.48 -13.25 -16.31
C ASN A 228 -29.98 -14.49 -17.07
N ASN A 229 -30.63 -15.47 -16.45
CA ASN A 229 -31.35 -16.53 -17.16
C ASN A 229 -32.67 -15.97 -17.71
N SER A 230 -32.56 -15.06 -18.68
CA SER A 230 -33.65 -14.57 -19.52
C SER A 230 -34.21 -15.64 -20.46
N ASN A 231 -33.69 -16.87 -20.44
CA ASN A 231 -34.33 -18.04 -21.07
C ASN A 231 -35.52 -18.53 -20.24
N LYS A 232 -36.56 -17.69 -20.11
CA LYS A 232 -37.87 -18.06 -19.57
C LYS A 232 -38.64 -18.87 -20.62
N ASN A 233 -38.46 -20.18 -20.61
CA ASN A 233 -39.52 -21.07 -21.10
C ASN A 233 -40.58 -21.18 -19.98
N ASN A 234 -41.73 -20.57 -20.23
CA ASN A 234 -42.94 -20.53 -19.40
C ASN A 234 -43.46 -21.93 -19.07
N ASN A 235 -43.02 -22.52 -17.95
CA ASN A 235 -43.77 -23.60 -17.31
C ASN A 235 -44.23 -23.15 -15.92
N ASN A 236 -45.55 -22.94 -15.82
CA ASN A 236 -46.35 -22.44 -14.70
C ASN A 236 -46.33 -23.36 -13.46
N ASN A 237 -45.19 -23.52 -12.79
CA ASN A 237 -45.18 -24.11 -11.44
C ASN A 237 -45.09 -23.02 -10.37
N ASN A 238 -46.27 -22.64 -9.86
CA ASN A 238 -46.53 -21.66 -8.80
C ASN A 238 -46.02 -22.07 -7.40
N ASN A 239 -44.92 -22.82 -7.29
CA ASN A 239 -44.29 -23.03 -6.00
C ASN A 239 -43.44 -21.81 -5.64
N SER A 240 -44.08 -20.88 -4.94
CA SER A 240 -43.53 -19.71 -4.25
C SER A 240 -42.51 -20.11 -3.17
N SER A 241 -41.41 -20.76 -3.56
CA SER A 241 -40.22 -20.79 -2.71
C SER A 241 -39.73 -19.35 -2.57
N GLY A 242 -40.03 -18.74 -1.42
CA GLY A 242 -39.72 -17.34 -1.13
C GLY A 242 -38.27 -17.01 -1.51
N SER A 243 -38.11 -16.08 -2.45
CA SER A 243 -36.78 -15.62 -2.86
C SER A 243 -36.11 -14.97 -1.65
N SER A 244 -35.07 -15.60 -1.09
CA SER A 244 -34.36 -15.00 0.04
C SER A 244 -33.60 -13.75 -0.41
N LEU A 245 -33.71 -12.69 0.39
CA LEU A 245 -32.96 -11.45 0.22
C LEU A 245 -31.64 -11.54 0.98
N GLU A 246 -30.59 -10.96 0.41
CA GLU A 246 -29.27 -10.91 1.01
C GLU A 246 -28.84 -9.45 1.21
N VAL A 247 -28.23 -9.16 2.36
CA VAL A 247 -27.74 -7.81 2.72
C VAL A 247 -26.22 -7.80 2.67
N TRP A 248 -25.68 -6.81 1.97
CA TRP A 248 -24.24 -6.59 1.82
C TRP A 248 -23.86 -5.20 2.31
N THR A 249 -22.70 -5.08 2.95
CA THR A 249 -22.13 -3.78 3.29
C THR A 249 -21.55 -3.15 2.02
N ASN A 250 -22.05 -1.97 1.63
CA ASN A 250 -21.63 -1.27 0.41
C ASN A 250 -20.61 -0.17 0.74
N GLU A 251 -20.98 0.76 1.61
CA GLU A 251 -20.19 1.94 1.92
C GLU A 251 -20.26 2.30 3.41
N VAL A 252 -19.13 2.70 3.97
CA VAL A 252 -19.04 3.36 5.28
C VAL A 252 -18.57 4.76 4.97
N CYS A 253 -19.52 5.70 4.98
CA CYS A 253 -19.27 7.02 4.44
C CYS A 253 -18.41 7.87 5.37
N GLU A 254 -17.35 8.44 4.81
CA GLU A 254 -16.51 9.44 5.45
C GLU A 254 -17.18 10.81 5.50
N MET A 255 -18.15 11.09 4.62
CA MET A 255 -18.84 12.37 4.36
C MET A 255 -18.00 13.63 4.09
N GLY A 256 -18.20 14.19 2.88
CA GLY A 256 -18.13 15.62 2.59
C GLY A 256 -19.27 16.02 1.63
N GLY A 257 -20.42 16.49 2.16
CA GLY A 257 -21.56 16.87 1.32
C GLY A 257 -22.95 16.92 1.99
N GLY A 258 -23.06 17.17 3.30
CA GLY A 258 -24.26 17.75 3.89
C GLY A 258 -25.45 16.85 4.17
N LEU A 259 -25.32 15.79 4.99
CA LEU A 259 -26.46 15.11 5.64
C LEU A 259 -27.58 14.72 4.67
N CYS A 260 -27.21 14.45 3.42
CA CYS A 260 -28.15 14.21 2.36
C CYS A 260 -29.04 13.03 2.76
N GLY A 261 -30.28 13.38 3.04
CA GLY A 261 -31.30 12.45 3.46
C GLY A 261 -31.33 12.10 4.95
N LEU A 262 -30.96 12.97 5.89
CA LEU A 262 -31.47 12.85 7.27
C LEU A 262 -32.70 13.75 7.45
N SER A 263 -33.82 13.23 7.94
CA SER A 263 -35.09 13.94 8.08
C SER A 263 -35.02 15.08 9.10
N GLY A 264 -34.32 14.86 10.21
CA GLY A 264 -34.00 15.88 11.23
C GLY A 264 -32.94 16.91 10.81
N GLY A 265 -32.43 16.80 9.58
CA GLY A 265 -31.49 17.74 8.98
C GLY A 265 -30.15 17.86 9.72
N ARG A 266 -29.56 19.05 9.66
CA ARG A 266 -28.23 19.37 10.22
C ARG A 266 -28.15 19.38 11.74
N ALA A 267 -29.29 19.55 12.42
CA ALA A 267 -29.29 19.81 13.85
C ALA A 267 -28.79 18.60 14.67
N VAL A 268 -29.28 17.39 14.39
CA VAL A 268 -28.99 16.22 15.23
C VAL A 268 -27.49 15.86 15.21
N PRO A 269 -26.83 15.68 14.04
CA PRO A 269 -25.41 15.34 14.04
C PRO A 269 -24.51 16.50 14.47
N PHE A 270 -24.95 17.75 14.27
CA PHE A 270 -24.22 18.92 14.76
C PHE A 270 -24.24 19.01 16.29
N GLN A 271 -25.37 18.72 16.93
CA GLN A 271 -25.45 18.66 18.40
C GLN A 271 -24.58 17.54 18.97
N ALA A 272 -24.59 16.36 18.36
CA ALA A 272 -23.70 15.26 18.74
C ALA A 272 -22.22 15.62 18.58
N LEU A 273 -21.87 16.29 17.48
CA LEU A 273 -20.51 16.81 17.27
C LEU A 273 -20.12 17.81 18.36
N LEU A 274 -20.99 18.76 18.70
CA LEU A 274 -20.73 19.72 19.78
C LEU A 274 -20.51 19.01 21.12
N ARG A 275 -21.34 18.02 21.48
CA ARG A 275 -21.15 17.22 22.69
C ARG A 275 -19.83 16.46 22.70
N SER A 276 -19.46 15.84 21.57
CA SER A 276 -18.18 15.13 21.40
C SER A 276 -16.97 16.07 21.53
N CYS A 277 -17.07 17.31 21.05
CA CYS A 277 -16.02 18.31 21.22
C CYS A 277 -15.94 18.84 22.66
N LEU A 278 -17.08 19.08 23.31
CA LEU A 278 -17.15 19.63 24.67
C LEU A 278 -16.80 18.61 25.76
N SER A 279 -17.06 17.32 25.55
CA SER A 279 -16.68 16.26 26.49
C SER A 279 -15.17 16.06 26.60
N ALA A 280 -14.41 16.53 25.61
CA ALA A 280 -12.95 16.50 25.62
C ALA A 280 -12.32 17.65 26.44
N LEU A 281 -13.11 18.66 26.85
CA LEU A 281 -12.61 19.71 27.72
C LEU A 281 -12.36 19.09 29.11
N PRO A 282 -11.20 19.36 29.75
CA PRO A 282 -11.01 18.99 31.15
C PRO A 282 -12.21 19.54 31.91
N ALA A 283 -12.89 18.71 32.70
CA ALA A 283 -13.93 19.18 33.59
C ALA A 283 -13.32 20.33 34.38
N GLY A 284 -13.65 21.57 34.00
CA GLY A 284 -12.99 22.76 34.52
C GLY A 284 -13.10 22.63 36.02
N ASN A 285 -11.97 22.72 36.73
CA ASN A 285 -11.84 22.54 38.17
C ASN A 285 -12.89 23.40 38.89
N SER A 286 -14.11 22.89 38.97
CA SER A 286 -15.22 23.44 39.74
C SER A 286 -15.02 22.96 41.16
N ASN A 287 -13.83 23.25 41.70
CA ASN A 287 -13.60 23.36 43.12
C ASN A 287 -14.33 24.61 43.60
N HIS A 288 -15.66 24.61 43.47
CA HIS A 288 -16.51 25.23 44.47
C HIS A 288 -16.67 24.20 45.56
N SER A 289 -15.82 24.38 46.58
CA SER A 289 -15.79 23.63 47.82
C SER A 289 -17.18 23.50 48.42
N ASN A 290 -17.81 22.34 48.24
CA ASN A 290 -18.76 21.82 49.21
C ASN A 290 -18.07 20.66 49.93
N SER A 291 -17.34 21.05 50.97
CA SER A 291 -16.81 20.15 51.97
C SER A 291 -17.97 19.60 52.79
N ASP A 292 -18.54 18.47 52.39
CA ASP A 292 -19.26 17.61 53.32
C ASP A 292 -18.79 16.16 53.19
N LYS A 293 -18.00 15.83 54.21
CA LYS A 293 -17.72 14.52 54.81
C LYS A 293 -18.53 13.36 54.23
N ASN A 294 -17.84 12.38 53.68
CA ASN A 294 -18.11 11.01 54.10
C ASN A 294 -16.87 10.13 53.98
N ASN A 295 -16.43 9.66 55.14
CA ASN A 295 -15.48 8.58 55.35
C ASN A 295 -16.19 7.24 55.12
N ASN A 296 -15.55 6.34 54.37
CA ASN A 296 -15.44 4.89 54.64
C ASN A 296 -14.64 4.29 53.47
N SER A 297 -13.39 3.90 53.69
CA SER A 297 -13.00 2.54 54.10
C SER A 297 -13.52 1.46 53.14
N ASP A 298 -12.66 0.91 52.29
CA ASP A 298 -12.14 -0.42 52.56
C ASP A 298 -11.04 -0.86 51.59
N ASN A 299 -10.06 -1.52 52.21
CA ASN A 299 -8.99 -2.32 51.65
C ASN A 299 -9.55 -3.41 50.71
N ASN A 300 -8.85 -3.70 49.61
CA ASN A 300 -8.14 -4.97 49.55
C ASN A 300 -7.11 -5.11 48.42
N ASN A 301 -6.04 -5.74 48.86
CA ASN A 301 -4.79 -6.09 48.23
C ASN A 301 -4.91 -7.50 47.58
N SER A 302 -4.26 -7.75 46.43
CA SER A 302 -3.72 -9.06 45.98
C SER A 302 -3.11 -8.90 44.58
N ASN A 303 -1.80 -8.78 44.46
CA ASN A 303 -0.79 -9.84 44.29
C ASN A 303 -0.74 -10.55 42.93
N ASN A 304 0.27 -10.12 42.17
CA ASN A 304 1.13 -10.84 41.22
C ASN A 304 1.11 -12.37 41.27
N ASN A 305 1.11 -13.00 40.09
CA ASN A 305 2.10 -14.05 39.82
C ASN A 305 2.41 -14.18 38.31
N SER A 306 3.68 -13.96 37.96
CA SER A 306 4.23 -14.11 36.61
C SER A 306 4.88 -15.48 36.48
N ASN A 307 4.42 -16.30 35.53
CA ASN A 307 5.14 -17.51 35.12
C ASN A 307 5.77 -17.29 33.74
N ASN A 308 7.10 -17.13 33.74
CA ASN A 308 7.95 -17.17 32.56
C ASN A 308 8.20 -18.63 32.16
N ASN A 309 7.85 -19.01 30.93
CA ASN A 309 8.29 -20.27 30.34
C ASN A 309 9.08 -19.96 29.06
N LYS A 310 10.41 -20.14 29.13
CA LYS A 310 11.34 -20.05 27.99
C LYS A 310 11.40 -21.41 27.31
N ASN A 311 10.82 -21.53 26.12
CA ASN A 311 11.12 -22.63 25.20
C ASN A 311 12.09 -22.16 24.11
N ASN A 312 13.31 -22.68 24.18
CA ASN A 312 14.29 -22.64 23.09
C ASN A 312 13.86 -23.65 22.02
N ASN A 313 13.62 -23.19 20.79
CA ASN A 313 13.48 -24.08 19.65
C ASN A 313 14.54 -23.71 18.59
N LYS A 314 15.53 -24.60 18.44
CA LYS A 314 16.52 -24.57 17.36
C LYS A 314 15.87 -25.23 16.13
N ASN A 315 15.51 -24.42 15.14
CA ASN A 315 15.18 -24.94 13.80
C ASN A 315 16.43 -24.91 12.92
N ASN A 316 16.87 -26.11 12.52
CA ASN A 316 17.78 -26.33 11.39
C ASN A 316 16.95 -26.23 10.11
N ASN A 317 17.17 -25.19 9.31
CA ASN A 317 16.68 -25.14 7.93
C ASN A 317 17.82 -25.59 7.00
N ASN A 318 17.64 -26.76 6.40
CA ASN A 318 18.38 -27.19 5.21
C ASN A 318 17.67 -26.59 3.99
N ASP A 319 18.12 -25.41 3.54
CA ASP A 319 17.72 -24.89 2.24
C ASP A 319 18.47 -25.66 1.15
N SER A 320 17.69 -26.32 0.29
CA SER A 320 18.18 -27.09 -0.85
C SER A 320 18.39 -26.15 -2.02
N ASP A 321 19.66 -25.97 -2.42
CA ASP A 321 20.07 -25.16 -3.56
C ASP A 321 19.43 -25.65 -4.86
N MET A 322 18.44 -24.91 -5.37
CA MET A 322 18.05 -24.99 -6.78
C MET A 322 19.15 -24.32 -7.62
N ILE A 323 20.12 -25.10 -8.05
CA ILE A 323 21.09 -24.70 -9.08
C ILE A 323 20.33 -24.57 -10.41
N VAL A 324 19.83 -23.37 -10.70
CA VAL A 324 19.32 -23.06 -12.04
C VAL A 324 20.53 -22.84 -12.94
N SER A 325 20.75 -23.77 -13.87
CA SER A 325 21.71 -23.64 -14.98
C SER A 325 21.46 -22.34 -15.74
N THR A 326 22.31 -21.34 -15.52
CA THR A 326 22.27 -20.05 -16.20
C THR A 326 22.80 -20.23 -17.62
N ARG A 327 21.95 -20.03 -18.62
CA ARG A 327 22.37 -19.84 -20.02
C ARG A 327 23.36 -18.67 -20.09
N GLU A 328 24.63 -18.94 -20.38
CA GLU A 328 25.57 -17.90 -20.80
C GLU A 328 25.22 -17.42 -22.22
N PRO A 329 25.18 -16.10 -22.43
CA PRO A 329 26.02 -15.57 -23.50
C PRO A 329 26.58 -14.19 -23.13
N ALA A 330 27.82 -14.15 -22.67
CA ALA A 330 28.74 -13.11 -23.10
C ALA A 330 29.80 -13.84 -23.91
N ALA A 331 29.91 -13.55 -25.21
CA ALA A 331 31.01 -14.06 -26.01
C ALA A 331 32.29 -13.76 -25.24
N MET A 332 33.00 -14.81 -24.79
CA MET A 332 34.30 -14.65 -24.15
C MET A 332 35.11 -13.71 -25.02
N LEU A 333 35.73 -12.71 -24.41
CA LEU A 333 36.69 -11.82 -25.05
C LEU A 333 37.83 -12.69 -25.57
N GLY A 334 37.66 -13.26 -26.77
CA GLY A 334 38.58 -14.23 -27.36
C GLY A 334 39.86 -13.58 -27.89
N SER A 335 39.94 -12.26 -27.81
CA SER A 335 41.06 -11.45 -28.27
C SER A 335 41.73 -10.74 -27.10
N ARG A 336 43.05 -10.53 -27.23
CA ARG A 336 43.80 -9.61 -26.37
C ARG A 336 43.16 -8.23 -26.38
N LEU A 337 43.17 -7.55 -25.24
CA LEU A 337 42.71 -6.16 -25.10
C LEU A 337 43.91 -5.27 -24.81
N PRO A 338 44.37 -4.46 -25.78
CA PRO A 338 45.44 -3.50 -25.53
C PRO A 338 45.04 -2.43 -24.52
N ALA A 339 46.01 -1.90 -23.78
CA ALA A 339 45.84 -0.70 -22.97
C ALA A 339 45.31 0.46 -23.82
N GLY A 340 44.39 1.24 -23.25
CA GLY A 340 43.67 2.30 -23.94
C GLY A 340 42.41 1.86 -24.69
N THR A 341 42.14 0.54 -24.82
CA THR A 341 40.91 0.05 -25.44
C THR A 341 39.68 0.56 -24.68
N ALA A 342 38.76 1.22 -25.38
CA ALA A 342 37.49 1.66 -24.82
C ALA A 342 36.55 0.46 -24.63
N VAL A 343 35.98 0.32 -23.44
CA VAL A 343 35.09 -0.76 -23.06
C VAL A 343 33.95 -0.21 -22.20
N PHE A 344 32.91 -1.02 -22.00
CA PHE A 344 31.95 -0.85 -20.93
C PHE A 344 32.20 -1.91 -19.86
N VAL A 345 32.12 -1.51 -18.60
CA VAL A 345 32.25 -2.40 -17.44
C VAL A 345 30.99 -2.36 -16.61
N PHE A 346 30.54 -3.51 -16.14
CA PHE A 346 29.44 -3.60 -15.20
C PHE A 346 29.94 -3.23 -13.80
N PHE A 347 29.70 -1.98 -13.42
CA PHE A 347 30.03 -1.42 -12.12
C PHE A 347 29.09 -1.96 -11.04
N ARG A 348 29.62 -2.20 -9.83
CA ARG A 348 28.87 -2.56 -8.63
C ARG A 348 29.46 -1.87 -7.41
N MET A 349 28.71 -0.95 -6.81
CA MET A 349 29.07 -0.24 -5.59
C MET A 349 29.29 -1.21 -4.42
N THR A 350 28.59 -2.35 -4.41
CA THR A 350 28.68 -3.35 -3.34
C THR A 350 29.94 -4.21 -3.39
N GLN A 351 30.69 -4.21 -4.49
CA GLN A 351 31.97 -4.93 -4.58
C GLN A 351 33.13 -4.18 -3.91
N GLN A 352 32.90 -2.94 -3.47
CA GLN A 352 33.88 -2.16 -2.71
C GLN A 352 33.95 -2.68 -1.27
N LEU A 353 35.14 -3.06 -0.82
CA LEU A 353 35.37 -3.89 0.37
C LEU A 353 35.06 -3.17 1.69
N CYS A 354 34.94 -1.83 1.69
CA CYS A 354 34.55 -1.08 2.89
C CYS A 354 33.51 0.02 2.60
N ALA A 355 32.71 0.38 3.61
CA ALA A 355 31.67 1.40 3.49
C ALA A 355 32.23 2.79 3.10
N LYS A 356 33.46 3.11 3.52
CA LYS A 356 34.15 4.36 3.18
C LYS A 356 34.49 4.49 1.70
N GLU A 357 34.51 3.38 0.97
CA GLU A 357 34.80 3.32 -0.45
C GLU A 357 33.54 3.28 -1.30
N GLN A 358 32.34 3.27 -0.73
CA GLN A 358 31.10 3.31 -1.51
C GLN A 358 31.02 4.59 -2.34
N ARG A 359 31.05 4.42 -3.67
CA ARG A 359 30.93 5.52 -4.64
C ARG A 359 29.75 5.31 -5.57
N LEU A 360 29.01 6.39 -5.81
CA LEU A 360 28.01 6.47 -6.87
C LEU A 360 28.65 7.08 -8.12
N ALA A 361 28.36 6.49 -9.27
CA ALA A 361 28.59 7.16 -10.54
C ALA A 361 27.47 8.19 -10.75
N VAL A 362 27.76 9.45 -10.42
CA VAL A 362 26.77 10.54 -10.44
C VAL A 362 26.51 10.96 -11.87
N GLU A 363 25.25 10.98 -12.30
CA GLU A 363 24.90 11.61 -13.57
C GLU A 363 24.69 13.12 -13.35
N PRO A 364 25.36 14.02 -14.09
CA PRO A 364 25.25 15.46 -13.90
C PRO A 364 23.83 16.01 -14.03
N LYS A 365 22.98 15.33 -14.82
CA LYS A 365 21.58 15.72 -15.07
C LYS A 365 20.68 15.58 -13.84
N LEU A 366 21.16 14.94 -12.78
CA LEU A 366 20.37 14.59 -11.60
C LEU A 366 20.26 15.73 -10.58
N GLY A 367 21.04 16.80 -10.72
CA GLY A 367 21.00 17.98 -9.84
C GLY A 367 21.44 17.75 -8.39
N SER A 368 21.59 16.49 -7.96
CA SER A 368 22.05 16.09 -6.63
C SER A 368 23.16 15.05 -6.75
N ARG A 369 24.26 15.27 -6.02
CA ARG A 369 25.38 14.32 -5.90
C ARG A 369 25.07 13.09 -5.06
N ARG A 370 23.90 13.07 -4.40
CA ARG A 370 23.40 11.93 -3.63
C ARG A 370 22.60 10.94 -4.48
N VAL A 371 22.63 11.10 -5.80
CA VAL A 371 21.94 10.23 -6.75
C VAL A 371 22.91 9.77 -7.83
N GLY A 372 22.93 8.46 -8.11
CA GLY A 372 23.77 7.92 -9.17
C GLY A 372 23.60 6.42 -9.36
N VAL A 373 24.29 5.90 -10.36
CA VAL A 373 24.31 4.45 -10.64
C VAL A 373 25.14 3.76 -9.55
N SER A 374 24.51 2.82 -8.86
CA SER A 374 25.18 1.93 -7.91
C SER A 374 25.53 0.59 -8.54
N ASP A 375 24.72 0.08 -9.48
CA ASP A 375 25.01 -1.13 -10.22
C ASP A 375 24.61 -0.92 -11.69
N GLY A 376 25.46 -1.25 -12.65
CA GLY A 376 25.13 -1.07 -14.06
C GLY A 376 26.34 -0.83 -14.95
N TRP A 377 26.11 -0.78 -16.25
CA TRP A 377 27.17 -0.56 -17.22
C TRP A 377 27.67 0.89 -17.25
N LEU A 378 28.98 1.07 -17.07
CA LEU A 378 29.67 2.36 -17.14
C LEU A 378 30.79 2.31 -18.19
N PRO A 379 31.11 3.44 -18.85
CA PRO A 379 32.24 3.53 -19.75
C PRO A 379 33.57 3.43 -18.99
N ALA A 380 34.54 2.73 -19.57
CA ALA A 380 35.88 2.55 -19.02
C ALA A 380 36.93 2.40 -20.14
N THR A 381 38.21 2.46 -19.77
CA THR A 381 39.34 2.15 -20.64
C THR A 381 40.21 1.09 -20.00
N VAL A 382 40.75 0.19 -20.82
CA VAL A 382 41.71 -0.83 -20.37
C VAL A 382 43.00 -0.14 -19.92
N ALA A 383 43.44 -0.40 -18.70
CA ALA A 383 44.58 0.27 -18.08
C ALA A 383 45.91 -0.41 -18.41
N GLU A 384 45.90 -1.73 -18.61
CA GLU A 384 47.06 -2.60 -18.87
C GLU A 384 46.68 -3.61 -19.95
N ASP A 385 47.62 -4.00 -20.81
CA ASP A 385 47.39 -5.05 -21.81
C ASP A 385 46.86 -6.32 -21.14
N PHE A 386 45.70 -6.81 -21.60
CA PHE A 386 45.08 -8.01 -21.08
C PHE A 386 45.18 -9.17 -22.09
N ASP A 387 45.71 -10.29 -21.62
CA ASP A 387 45.75 -11.55 -22.37
C ASP A 387 44.82 -12.59 -21.72
N PRO A 388 43.75 -13.03 -22.41
CA PRO A 388 42.83 -14.04 -21.91
C PRO A 388 43.51 -15.36 -21.50
N SER A 389 44.67 -15.69 -22.08
CA SER A 389 45.42 -16.90 -21.73
C SER A 389 46.02 -16.88 -20.33
N HIS A 390 46.15 -15.70 -19.71
CA HIS A 390 46.63 -15.53 -18.34
C HIS A 390 45.49 -15.45 -17.32
N LEU A 391 44.22 -15.45 -17.75
CA LEU A 391 43.08 -15.31 -16.87
C LEU A 391 42.95 -16.50 -15.93
N GLN A 392 43.00 -16.24 -14.62
CA GLN A 392 42.63 -17.19 -13.58
C GLN A 392 41.38 -16.68 -12.86
N ALA A 393 40.26 -17.38 -13.02
CA ALA A 393 38.96 -16.93 -12.49
C ALA A 393 38.98 -16.67 -10.98
N ALA A 394 39.80 -17.41 -10.22
CA ALA A 394 39.94 -17.27 -8.76
C ALA A 394 40.92 -16.17 -8.33
N ASP A 395 41.75 -15.64 -9.23
CA ASP A 395 42.77 -14.64 -8.91
C ASP A 395 42.42 -13.30 -9.57
N ALA A 396 41.87 -12.38 -8.76
CA ALA A 396 41.49 -11.05 -9.22
C ALA A 396 42.66 -10.21 -9.77
N THR A 397 43.92 -10.56 -9.48
CA THR A 397 45.08 -9.86 -10.05
C THR A 397 45.26 -10.16 -11.54
N THR A 398 44.74 -11.28 -12.02
CA THR A 398 44.77 -11.66 -13.44
C THR A 398 43.59 -11.09 -14.25
N TRP A 399 42.63 -10.45 -13.59
CA TRP A 399 41.46 -9.85 -14.24
C TRP A 399 41.83 -8.56 -14.97
N VAL A 400 40.95 -8.07 -15.84
CA VAL A 400 41.20 -6.90 -16.69
C VAL A 400 41.33 -5.65 -15.81
N ALA A 401 42.48 -4.98 -15.89
CA ALA A 401 42.71 -3.69 -15.25
C ALA A 401 42.05 -2.56 -16.07
N LEU A 402 41.28 -1.71 -15.40
CA LEU A 402 40.41 -0.72 -16.02
C LEU A 402 40.50 0.63 -15.30
N ARG A 403 40.28 1.70 -16.05
CA ARG A 403 40.04 3.05 -15.54
C ARG A 403 38.63 3.46 -15.92
N HIS A 404 37.81 3.86 -14.96
CA HIS A 404 36.50 4.38 -15.28
C HIS A 404 36.62 5.70 -16.05
N ALA A 405 35.89 5.82 -17.15
CA ALA A 405 35.80 7.06 -17.94
C ALA A 405 34.65 7.96 -17.46
N HIS A 406 33.91 7.54 -16.42
CA HIS A 406 32.82 8.31 -15.85
C HIS A 406 33.34 9.53 -15.08
N GLY A 407 32.81 10.72 -15.42
CA GLY A 407 33.42 11.98 -15.03
C GLY A 407 33.08 12.51 -13.63
N THR A 408 32.11 11.93 -12.93
CA THR A 408 31.72 12.44 -11.59
C THR A 408 31.34 11.31 -10.66
N TRP A 409 32.03 11.25 -9.53
CA TRP A 409 31.76 10.30 -8.46
C TRP A 409 31.40 11.04 -7.18
N ALA A 410 30.55 10.43 -6.37
CA ALA A 410 30.24 10.92 -5.05
C ALA A 410 30.20 9.80 -4.02
N ASP A 411 30.54 10.14 -2.79
CA ASP A 411 30.35 9.26 -1.64
C ASP A 411 28.89 9.24 -1.16
N ILE A 412 28.63 8.48 -0.08
CA ILE A 412 27.30 8.37 0.53
C ILE A 412 26.80 9.67 1.18
N GLU A 413 27.67 10.65 1.39
CA GLU A 413 27.34 11.97 1.91
C GLU A 413 27.03 12.97 0.77
N GLY A 414 27.34 12.60 -0.47
CA GLY A 414 27.22 13.47 -1.64
C GLY A 414 28.43 14.37 -1.87
N ASN A 415 29.55 14.14 -1.18
CA ASN A 415 30.79 14.84 -1.48
C ASN A 415 31.37 14.32 -2.79
N THR A 416 32.03 15.19 -3.56
CA THR A 416 32.81 14.72 -4.71
C THR A 416 33.89 13.77 -4.22
N ALA A 417 34.00 12.65 -4.92
CA ALA A 417 35.02 11.67 -4.63
C ALA A 417 35.79 11.33 -5.90
N ASP A 418 36.97 10.75 -5.70
CA ASP A 418 37.69 10.11 -6.78
C ASP A 418 36.96 8.83 -7.24
N PRO A 419 37.19 8.37 -8.48
CA PRO A 419 36.70 7.07 -8.94
C PRO A 419 37.12 5.95 -7.98
N PRO A 420 36.33 4.86 -7.92
CA PRO A 420 36.62 3.77 -7.00
C PRO A 420 37.86 2.99 -7.41
N SER A 421 39.00 3.29 -6.79
CA SER A 421 40.23 2.48 -6.65
C SER A 421 41.34 3.37 -6.06
N GLY A 422 42.23 2.78 -5.25
CA GLY A 422 43.33 3.48 -4.55
C GLY A 422 44.33 4.19 -5.46
N ALA A 423 45.47 4.63 -4.90
CA ALA A 423 46.49 5.45 -5.58
C ALA A 423 46.70 5.05 -7.05
N GLY A 424 46.08 5.80 -7.97
CA GLY A 424 46.16 5.54 -9.40
C GLY A 424 44.85 5.19 -10.11
N GLY A 425 43.70 4.97 -9.45
CA GLY A 425 42.40 4.87 -10.12
C GLY A 425 42.22 3.67 -11.08
N VAL A 426 42.92 2.56 -10.81
CA VAL A 426 42.80 1.29 -11.56
C VAL A 426 41.96 0.28 -10.78
N TYR A 427 40.89 -0.21 -11.42
CA TYR A 427 39.97 -1.23 -10.91
C TYR A 427 40.10 -2.52 -11.74
N ARG A 428 39.96 -3.70 -11.12
CA ARG A 428 40.01 -4.98 -11.84
C ARG A 428 38.62 -5.61 -11.95
N ALA A 429 38.21 -5.97 -13.17
CA ALA A 429 36.92 -6.61 -13.42
C ALA A 429 37.07 -7.92 -14.19
N HIS A 430 36.24 -8.90 -13.85
CA HIS A 430 36.19 -10.16 -14.57
C HIS A 430 35.74 -9.92 -16.02
N PRO A 431 36.31 -10.60 -17.04
CA PRO A 431 35.96 -10.39 -18.45
C PRO A 431 34.46 -10.51 -18.78
N ARG A 432 33.73 -11.34 -18.04
CA ARG A 432 32.26 -11.49 -18.15
C ARG A 432 31.46 -10.23 -17.82
N ASP A 433 32.08 -9.30 -17.08
CA ASP A 433 31.49 -8.03 -16.68
C ASP A 433 31.95 -6.90 -17.62
N LEU A 434 32.45 -7.24 -18.81
CA LEU A 434 32.88 -6.31 -19.86
C LEU A 434 32.05 -6.44 -21.13
N SER A 435 31.96 -5.33 -21.87
CA SER A 435 31.39 -5.27 -23.21
C SER A 435 32.22 -4.34 -24.09
N LEU A 436 32.58 -4.81 -25.29
CA LEU A 436 33.26 -4.00 -26.31
C LEU A 436 32.28 -3.13 -27.13
N SER A 437 31.00 -3.46 -27.08
CA SER A 437 29.92 -2.72 -27.74
C SER A 437 29.06 -2.01 -26.71
N LEU A 438 28.19 -1.12 -27.21
CA LEU A 438 27.16 -0.49 -26.38
C LEU A 438 26.34 -1.59 -25.68
N PRO A 439 26.27 -1.60 -24.35
CA PRO A 439 25.54 -2.61 -23.60
C PRO A 439 24.06 -2.59 -23.98
N PRO A 440 23.39 -3.76 -23.99
CA PRO A 440 21.95 -3.81 -24.24
C PRO A 440 21.18 -3.06 -23.16
N SER A 441 19.96 -2.61 -23.51
CA SER A 441 19.03 -2.07 -22.50
C SER A 441 18.80 -3.10 -21.40
N PRO A 442 18.81 -2.71 -20.12
CA PRO A 442 18.61 -3.65 -19.03
C PRO A 442 17.19 -4.23 -19.06
N GLU A 443 17.03 -5.46 -18.58
CA GLU A 443 15.71 -6.06 -18.36
C GLU A 443 15.05 -5.42 -17.14
N PHE A 444 15.84 -5.10 -16.10
CA PHE A 444 15.38 -4.54 -14.84
C PHE A 444 16.14 -3.27 -14.46
N SER A 445 15.43 -2.26 -13.99
CA SER A 445 16.02 -1.10 -13.33
C SER A 445 15.49 -0.96 -11.92
N PHE A 446 16.39 -0.87 -10.95
CA PHE A 446 16.07 -0.65 -9.55
C PHE A 446 16.25 0.82 -9.20
N LEU A 447 15.23 1.44 -8.60
CA LEU A 447 15.38 2.63 -7.78
C LEU A 447 15.63 2.18 -6.33
N VAL A 448 16.81 2.49 -5.81
CA VAL A 448 17.22 2.12 -4.46
C VAL A 448 17.25 3.38 -3.60
N VAL A 449 16.29 3.56 -2.71
CA VAL A 449 16.26 4.73 -1.80
C VAL A 449 16.83 4.30 -0.46
N ARG A 450 17.90 4.96 0.00
CA ARG A 450 18.63 4.58 1.21
C ARG A 450 18.80 5.78 2.12
N GLN A 451 18.75 5.58 3.42
CA GLN A 451 19.22 6.60 4.36
C GLN A 451 20.73 6.83 4.14
N GLY A 452 21.16 8.09 4.04
CA GLY A 452 22.53 8.53 3.83
C GLY A 452 22.75 9.95 4.37
N GLY A 453 23.86 10.59 4.02
CA GLY A 453 24.23 11.91 4.53
C GLY A 453 25.09 11.89 5.80
N LYS A 454 25.39 13.09 6.32
CA LYS A 454 26.34 13.31 7.43
C LYS A 454 25.97 12.55 8.69
N SER A 455 24.66 12.39 8.91
CA SER A 455 24.12 11.67 10.07
C SER A 455 24.24 10.14 9.94
N ALA A 456 24.31 9.61 8.72
CA ALA A 456 24.40 8.17 8.45
C ALA A 456 25.83 7.62 8.62
N ALA A 457 26.87 8.44 8.36
CA ALA A 457 28.28 8.05 8.46
C ALA A 457 28.73 7.65 9.89
N LYS A 458 27.93 7.95 10.92
CA LYS A 458 28.21 7.60 12.32
C LYS A 458 27.63 6.24 12.73
N VAL A 459 26.75 5.65 11.93
CA VAL A 459 26.19 4.33 12.22
C VAL A 459 27.27 3.29 11.92
N SER A 460 27.72 2.58 12.94
CA SER A 460 28.78 1.57 12.80
C SER A 460 28.50 0.59 11.66
N ASP A 461 29.57 0.19 10.98
CA ASP A 461 29.58 -0.74 9.84
C ASP A 461 28.85 -2.08 10.09
N SER A 462 28.44 -2.37 11.32
CA SER A 462 27.94 -3.69 11.74
C SER A 462 26.41 -3.86 11.69
N LEU A 463 25.60 -2.80 11.85
CA LEU A 463 24.16 -2.98 12.15
C LEU A 463 23.20 -2.82 10.98
N TRP A 464 23.55 -1.96 10.02
CA TRP A 464 22.86 -1.83 8.72
C TRP A 464 23.85 -1.71 7.55
N PHE A 465 25.10 -1.31 7.86
CA PHE A 465 26.23 -1.24 6.94
C PHE A 465 26.98 -2.56 6.79
N SER A 466 26.49 -3.67 7.38
CA SER A 466 26.76 -4.93 6.71
C SER A 466 26.02 -4.82 5.39
N CYS A 467 26.75 -4.36 4.39
CA CYS A 467 26.37 -4.35 3.00
C CYS A 467 25.71 -5.69 2.68
N GLY A 468 26.14 -6.79 3.31
CA GLY A 468 25.25 -7.77 3.94
C GLY A 468 23.87 -7.93 3.29
N SER A 469 22.80 -7.33 3.81
CA SER A 469 21.46 -7.59 3.26
C SER A 469 21.26 -7.01 1.84
N ILE A 470 21.61 -5.76 1.59
CA ILE A 470 21.44 -5.11 0.28
C ILE A 470 22.39 -5.72 -0.76
N ALA A 471 23.68 -5.84 -0.42
CA ALA A 471 24.68 -6.53 -1.22
C ALA A 471 24.33 -8.00 -1.44
N ARG A 472 23.78 -8.73 -0.46
CA ARG A 472 23.26 -10.10 -0.70
C ARG A 472 22.07 -10.10 -1.63
N ILE A 473 21.14 -9.14 -1.51
CA ILE A 473 20.03 -9.00 -2.45
C ILE A 473 20.56 -8.74 -3.86
N PHE A 474 21.46 -7.77 -4.04
CA PHE A 474 22.01 -7.44 -5.35
C PHE A 474 23.00 -8.48 -5.88
N GLU A 475 23.66 -9.24 -5.00
CA GLU A 475 24.43 -10.42 -5.35
C GLU A 475 23.51 -11.53 -5.85
N ALA A 476 22.38 -11.80 -5.18
CA ALA A 476 21.38 -12.74 -5.66
C ALA A 476 20.76 -12.28 -7.00
N VAL A 477 20.50 -10.99 -7.17
CA VAL A 477 20.06 -10.41 -8.46
C VAL A 477 21.14 -10.64 -9.53
N LYS A 478 22.41 -10.38 -9.23
CA LYS A 478 23.54 -10.61 -10.14
C LYS A 478 23.69 -12.08 -10.52
N GLN A 479 23.60 -12.99 -9.56
CA GLN A 479 23.66 -14.44 -9.78
C GLN A 479 22.51 -14.91 -10.67
N ARG A 480 21.30 -14.36 -10.47
CA ARG A 480 20.11 -14.76 -11.22
C ARG A 480 20.05 -14.14 -12.64
N PHE A 481 20.41 -12.87 -12.78
CA PHE A 481 20.16 -12.10 -13.99
C PHE A 481 21.44 -11.70 -14.74
N GLY A 482 22.62 -11.93 -14.16
CA GLY A 482 23.89 -11.49 -14.73
C GLY A 482 23.98 -9.97 -14.78
N THR A 483 24.52 -9.43 -15.87
CA THR A 483 24.67 -7.98 -16.14
C THR A 483 23.42 -7.33 -16.75
N ARG A 484 22.26 -8.02 -16.77
CA ARG A 484 21.03 -7.55 -17.44
C ARG A 484 20.15 -6.64 -16.57
N TYR A 485 20.72 -6.03 -15.53
CA TYR A 485 20.00 -5.10 -14.66
C TYR A 485 20.83 -3.84 -14.41
N GLU A 486 20.18 -2.80 -13.92
CA GLU A 486 20.85 -1.63 -13.35
C GLU A 486 20.18 -1.23 -12.03
N ALA A 487 20.90 -0.52 -11.18
CA ALA A 487 20.40 0.08 -9.96
C ALA A 487 20.87 1.54 -9.88
N THR A 488 19.90 2.44 -9.71
CA THR A 488 20.13 3.85 -9.38
C THR A 488 19.83 4.05 -7.91
N THR A 489 20.82 4.48 -7.15
CA THR A 489 20.68 4.73 -5.71
C THR A 489 20.45 6.22 -5.44
N VAL A 490 19.52 6.51 -4.55
CA VAL A 490 19.26 7.84 -3.97
C VAL A 490 19.54 7.78 -2.47
N PHE A 491 20.52 8.54 -2.00
CA PHE A 491 20.75 8.75 -0.58
C PHE A 491 19.90 9.91 -0.05
N VAL A 492 19.14 9.66 1.02
CA VAL A 492 18.29 10.64 1.69
C VAL A 492 18.75 10.83 3.13
N GLU A 493 18.81 12.08 3.58
CA GLU A 493 19.13 12.41 4.98
C GLU A 493 17.85 12.80 5.74
N THR A 494 16.93 13.50 5.08
CA THR A 494 15.69 13.99 5.68
C THR A 494 14.46 13.60 4.88
N SER A 495 13.29 13.73 5.49
CA SER A 495 12.02 13.57 4.79
C SER A 495 11.83 14.55 3.62
N ALA A 496 12.47 15.73 3.66
CA ALA A 496 12.44 16.69 2.56
C ALA A 496 13.17 16.14 1.32
N ASP A 497 14.23 15.34 1.51
CA ASP A 497 14.91 14.69 0.40
C ASP A 497 13.96 13.72 -0.34
N LEU A 498 13.10 12.99 0.36
CA LEU A 498 12.09 12.12 -0.26
C LEU A 498 11.09 12.91 -1.12
N VAL A 499 10.76 14.14 -0.74
CA VAL A 499 9.88 15.03 -1.52
C VAL A 499 10.59 15.49 -2.80
N SER A 500 11.90 15.71 -2.74
CA SER A 500 12.72 16.15 -3.89
C SER A 500 12.88 15.09 -4.98
N ILE A 501 12.65 13.80 -4.67
CA ILE A 501 12.73 12.72 -5.66
C ILE A 501 11.58 12.87 -6.65
N SER A 502 11.94 13.30 -7.86
CA SER A 502 11.04 13.62 -8.96
C SER A 502 10.62 12.36 -9.72
N ALA A 503 9.31 12.13 -9.84
CA ALA A 503 8.75 11.02 -10.60
C ALA A 503 9.07 11.09 -12.11
N PRO A 504 8.93 12.25 -12.79
CA PRO A 504 9.36 12.41 -14.17
C PRO A 504 10.82 12.04 -14.37
N TRP A 505 11.69 12.47 -13.45
CA TRP A 505 13.11 12.14 -13.51
C TRP A 505 13.35 10.63 -13.37
N VAL A 506 12.76 9.97 -12.36
CA VAL A 506 12.90 8.52 -12.18
C VAL A 506 12.43 7.77 -13.42
N SER A 507 11.35 8.23 -14.05
CA SER A 507 10.81 7.59 -15.25
C SER A 507 11.78 7.59 -16.43
N THR A 508 12.63 8.63 -16.55
CA THR A 508 13.64 8.77 -17.61
C THR A 508 14.98 8.13 -17.24
N ALA A 509 15.35 8.15 -15.96
CA ALA A 509 16.60 7.57 -15.47
C ALA A 509 16.62 6.05 -15.49
N LEU A 510 15.48 5.41 -15.16
CA LEU A 510 15.37 3.95 -15.18
C LEU A 510 15.06 3.46 -16.60
N ARG A 511 16.03 2.79 -17.23
CA ARG A 511 15.99 2.37 -18.64
C ARG A 511 15.41 0.98 -18.88
N GLY A 512 15.22 0.23 -17.81
CA GLY A 512 14.83 -1.17 -17.83
C GLY A 512 13.38 -1.36 -18.23
N GLN A 513 13.11 -2.52 -18.84
CA GLN A 513 11.76 -2.92 -19.23
C GLN A 513 10.84 -3.04 -18.01
N ALA A 514 11.37 -3.61 -16.92
CA ALA A 514 10.73 -3.65 -15.61
C ALA A 514 11.41 -2.66 -14.65
N LYS A 515 10.62 -1.84 -13.97
CA LYS A 515 11.12 -0.83 -13.02
C LYS A 515 10.67 -1.17 -11.61
N LEU A 516 11.62 -1.28 -10.68
CA LEU A 516 11.41 -1.76 -9.32
C LEU A 516 11.91 -0.73 -8.31
N GLY A 517 11.16 -0.51 -7.24
CA GLY A 517 11.56 0.35 -6.13
C GLY A 517 11.90 -0.47 -4.89
N ALA A 518 13.06 -0.18 -4.29
CA ALA A 518 13.52 -0.78 -3.05
C ALA A 518 13.91 0.32 -2.04
N TYR A 519 13.27 0.31 -0.87
CA TYR A 519 13.34 1.40 0.11
C TYR A 519 13.96 0.89 1.42
N PHE A 520 15.16 1.38 1.72
CA PHE A 520 15.97 1.03 2.88
C PHE A 520 16.10 2.24 3.80
N LEU A 521 14.97 2.62 4.40
CA LEU A 521 14.84 3.77 5.29
C LEU A 521 14.58 3.26 6.71
N CYS A 522 15.64 3.08 7.50
CA CYS A 522 15.52 2.69 8.90
C CYS A 522 16.49 3.51 9.75
N PRO A 523 16.02 4.16 10.83
CA PRO A 523 16.92 4.66 11.86
C PRO A 523 17.62 3.51 12.55
N SER A 524 18.95 3.49 12.48
CA SER A 524 19.74 2.68 13.39
C SER A 524 19.53 3.18 14.83
N LEU A 525 19.37 2.24 15.77
CA LEU A 525 19.13 2.53 17.19
C LEU A 525 20.42 2.54 18.03
N ASP A 526 21.58 2.22 17.44
CA ASP A 526 22.68 1.64 18.22
C ASP A 526 23.92 2.52 18.44
N VAL A 527 23.79 3.83 18.30
CA VAL A 527 24.89 4.75 18.63
C VAL A 527 24.37 5.87 19.53
N ALA A 528 24.42 5.73 20.84
CA ALA A 528 24.15 6.87 21.72
C ALA A 528 25.19 7.99 21.48
N PRO A 529 24.80 9.28 21.50
CA PRO A 529 23.46 9.83 21.65
C PRO A 529 22.88 10.15 20.26
N LEU A 530 22.25 9.18 19.61
CA LEU A 530 21.66 9.37 18.28
C LEU A 530 20.36 10.17 18.41
N GLU A 531 20.29 11.27 17.69
CA GLU A 531 19.02 11.74 17.16
C GLU A 531 18.47 10.60 16.28
N PRO A 532 17.29 10.04 16.59
CA PRO A 532 16.69 9.01 15.76
C PRO A 532 16.49 9.59 14.36
N SER A 533 17.11 8.99 13.34
CA SER A 533 16.88 9.41 11.95
C SER A 533 15.43 9.07 11.55
N TYR A 534 14.57 10.06 11.70
CA TYR A 534 13.14 9.89 11.48
C TYR A 534 12.80 10.16 10.02
N THR A 535 12.24 9.16 9.35
CA THR A 535 11.52 9.37 8.10
C THR A 535 10.04 9.59 8.41
N GLU A 536 9.52 10.74 7.98
CA GLU A 536 8.10 11.03 8.04
C GLU A 536 7.33 10.05 7.16
N GLU A 537 6.41 9.33 7.79
CA GLU A 537 5.50 8.38 7.14
C GLU A 537 4.82 9.00 5.91
N ALA A 538 4.32 10.23 6.03
CA ALA A 538 3.63 10.92 4.93
C ALA A 538 4.55 11.17 3.72
N ALA A 539 5.81 11.54 3.96
CA ALA A 539 6.77 11.77 2.89
C ALA A 539 7.14 10.46 2.17
N LEU A 540 7.34 9.38 2.94
CA LEU A 540 7.61 8.05 2.40
C LEU A 540 6.43 7.52 1.59
N LEU A 541 5.23 7.48 2.15
CA LEU A 541 4.05 6.98 1.43
C LEU A 541 3.74 7.82 0.18
N ALA A 542 3.94 9.14 0.25
CA ALA A 542 3.81 10.01 -0.92
C ALA A 542 4.86 9.67 -1.99
N LEU A 543 6.11 9.38 -1.61
CA LEU A 543 7.14 8.92 -2.54
C LEU A 543 6.73 7.60 -3.19
N LEU A 544 6.35 6.59 -2.40
CA LEU A 544 5.94 5.27 -2.91
C LEU A 544 4.81 5.41 -3.94
N GLY A 545 3.77 6.19 -3.63
CA GLY A 545 2.66 6.44 -4.56
C GLY A 545 3.07 7.17 -5.83
N ARG A 546 3.97 8.17 -5.74
CA ARG A 546 4.52 8.86 -6.94
C ARG A 546 5.36 7.93 -7.80
N MET A 547 6.13 7.03 -7.21
CA MET A 547 6.95 6.05 -7.95
C MET A 547 6.05 5.04 -8.66
N GLU A 548 5.01 4.54 -7.98
CA GLU A 548 4.04 3.64 -8.61
C GLU A 548 3.28 4.28 -9.77
N SER A 549 2.95 5.57 -9.68
CA SER A 549 2.25 6.27 -10.75
C SER A 549 3.09 6.46 -12.04
N VAL A 550 4.41 6.31 -11.95
CA VAL A 550 5.32 6.30 -13.12
C VAL A 550 5.82 4.89 -13.47
N GLY A 551 5.16 3.85 -12.97
CA GLY A 551 5.45 2.46 -13.33
C GLY A 551 6.57 1.81 -12.53
N VAL A 552 7.11 2.46 -11.50
CA VAL A 552 8.10 1.85 -10.60
C VAL A 552 7.36 1.05 -9.54
N GLN A 553 7.42 -0.27 -9.64
CA GLN A 553 6.72 -1.15 -8.72
C GLN A 553 7.44 -1.18 -7.37
N THR A 554 6.76 -0.80 -6.29
CA THR A 554 7.33 -0.87 -4.94
C THR A 554 7.24 -2.32 -4.45
N TRP A 555 8.37 -3.00 -4.31
CA TRP A 555 8.40 -4.44 -3.98
C TRP A 555 9.08 -4.70 -2.65
N PHE A 556 10.13 -3.93 -2.32
CA PHE A 556 10.85 -4.14 -1.09
C PHE A 556 10.56 -3.03 -0.06
N PRO A 557 10.03 -3.37 1.14
CA PRO A 557 9.66 -4.73 1.56
C PRO A 557 8.26 -5.18 1.09
N ASN A 558 7.39 -4.25 0.67
CA ASN A 558 6.03 -4.54 0.20
C ASN A 558 5.54 -3.46 -0.78
N ARG A 559 4.39 -3.69 -1.44
CA ARG A 559 3.67 -2.66 -2.20
C ARG A 559 3.28 -1.49 -1.31
N ALA A 560 3.18 -0.28 -1.84
CA ALA A 560 2.93 0.94 -1.07
C ALA A 560 1.73 0.82 -0.13
N CYS A 561 0.62 0.28 -0.65
CA CYS A 561 -0.62 0.10 0.11
C CYS A 561 -0.51 -0.96 1.21
N GLN A 562 0.30 -2.00 1.03
CA GLN A 562 0.57 -3.03 2.05
C GLN A 562 1.58 -2.51 3.08
N TYR A 563 2.61 -1.81 2.63
CA TYR A 563 3.63 -1.20 3.47
C TYR A 563 3.00 -0.23 4.48
N ALA A 564 2.08 0.63 4.03
CA ALA A 564 1.33 1.51 4.91
C ALA A 564 0.60 0.74 6.03
N THR A 565 -0.17 -0.30 5.66
CA THR A 565 -0.90 -1.13 6.64
C THR A 565 0.06 -1.78 7.64
N LEU A 566 1.14 -2.40 7.16
CA LEU A 566 2.07 -3.17 8.00
C LEU A 566 2.86 -2.27 8.96
N THR A 567 3.41 -1.16 8.46
CA THR A 567 4.27 -0.26 9.26
C THR A 567 3.50 0.56 10.28
N GLN A 568 2.25 0.93 9.98
CA GLN A 568 1.38 1.59 10.95
C GLN A 568 0.97 0.66 12.10
N LYS A 569 1.11 -0.66 11.94
CA LYS A 569 0.57 -1.69 12.85
C LYS A 569 -0.94 -1.52 13.12
N SER A 570 -1.64 -0.76 12.30
CA SER A 570 -3.08 -0.46 12.43
C SER A 570 -3.91 -1.73 12.28
N TRP A 571 -3.41 -2.70 11.51
CA TRP A 571 -4.01 -4.03 11.39
C TRP A 571 -4.22 -4.72 12.74
N SER A 572 -3.36 -4.49 13.74
CA SER A 572 -3.49 -5.18 15.04
C SER A 572 -4.76 -4.76 15.78
N ALA A 573 -5.03 -3.46 15.89
CA ALA A 573 -6.27 -2.92 16.45
C ALA A 573 -7.48 -3.27 15.58
N GLN A 574 -7.34 -3.18 14.24
CA GLN A 574 -8.42 -3.51 13.29
C GLN A 574 -8.79 -4.99 13.26
N LEU A 575 -7.95 -5.88 13.76
CA LEU A 575 -8.20 -7.31 13.77
C LEU A 575 -8.41 -7.87 15.18
N SER A 576 -8.19 -7.07 16.23
CA SER A 576 -8.28 -7.55 17.62
C SER A 576 -9.70 -7.87 18.09
N PHE A 577 -10.74 -7.38 17.43
CA PHE A 577 -12.13 -7.75 17.75
C PHE A 577 -12.56 -9.07 17.11
N LEU A 578 -11.69 -9.73 16.36
CA LEU A 578 -11.94 -11.04 15.74
C LEU A 578 -11.38 -12.14 16.64
N PRO A 579 -12.22 -12.84 17.43
CA PRO A 579 -11.74 -13.80 18.42
C PRO A 579 -10.92 -14.94 17.78
N GLN A 580 -11.23 -15.29 16.54
CA GLN A 580 -10.54 -16.35 15.80
C GLN A 580 -9.06 -16.05 15.52
N LEU A 581 -8.65 -14.78 15.48
CA LEU A 581 -7.25 -14.39 15.23
C LEU A 581 -6.38 -14.35 16.50
N ARG A 582 -7.00 -14.45 17.68
CA ARG A 582 -6.31 -14.47 18.99
C ARG A 582 -5.32 -13.31 19.18
N LEU A 583 -5.64 -12.14 18.62
CA LEU A 583 -4.86 -10.93 18.82
C LEU A 583 -5.23 -10.29 20.18
N PRO A 584 -4.26 -9.69 20.90
CA PRO A 584 -4.58 -8.91 22.09
C PRO A 584 -5.55 -7.78 21.74
N ALA A 585 -6.51 -7.50 22.63
CA ALA A 585 -7.39 -6.35 22.50
C ALA A 585 -6.53 -5.08 22.37
N GLY A 586 -6.71 -4.35 21.27
CA GLY A 586 -5.97 -3.14 20.98
C GLY A 586 -6.91 -2.07 20.44
N THR A 587 -6.57 -0.82 20.71
CA THR A 587 -7.18 0.33 20.06
C THR A 587 -6.08 1.28 19.62
N ARG A 588 -6.39 2.11 18.62
CA ARG A 588 -5.49 3.16 18.20
C ARG A 588 -5.72 4.40 19.05
N VAL A 589 -4.64 4.99 19.55
CA VAL A 589 -4.68 6.31 20.18
C VAL A 589 -4.37 7.36 19.10
N PRO A 590 -5.27 8.33 18.85
CA PRO A 590 -4.97 9.47 18.00
C PRO A 590 -3.73 10.22 18.49
N ARG A 591 -2.93 10.77 17.57
CA ARG A 591 -1.71 11.53 17.91
C ARG A 591 -2.03 12.91 18.46
#